data_AF-A0A2H3CSN0-F1
#
_entry.id   AF-A0A2H3CSN0-F1
#
_cell.length_a   1.000
_cell.length_b   1.000
_cell.length_c   1.000
_cell.angle_alpha   90.00
_cell.angle_beta   90.00
_cell.angle_gamma   90.00
#
_symmetry.space_group_name_H-M   'P 1'
#
loop_
_entity.id
_entity.type
_entity.pdbx_description
1 polymer ?
#
loop_
_entity_poly.entity_id
_entity_poly.type
_entity_poly.pdbx_seq_one_letter_code
_entity_poly.pdbx_strand_id
1 'polypeptide(L)'
;ELHSYEMSASDWDNVSMVMGWLKTFRFTTTKMSRSKKPMLFTTHTVFRGLQDKIKSILTYLPNSTPPEIKKGLTDAHLKLSDYYYKFSKSSFYIWSACKCLCHECNNVLTST
;
A
#
# COMPACT_ATOMS: atom_id res chain seq x y z
N GLU A 1 -36.24 -15.71 -9.69
CA GLU A 1 -35.18 -15.34 -10.66
C GLU A 1 -33.94 -14.87 -9.91
N LEU A 2 -33.04 -15.79 -9.52
CA LEU A 2 -31.78 -15.49 -8.80
C LEU A 2 -30.54 -15.65 -9.69
N HIS A 3 -30.73 -16.22 -10.88
CA HIS A 3 -29.66 -16.58 -11.81
C HIS A 3 -28.95 -15.36 -12.43
N SER A 4 -29.60 -14.19 -12.43
CA SER A 4 -29.05 -12.92 -12.94
C SER A 4 -27.99 -12.29 -12.04
N TYR A 5 -27.87 -12.76 -10.79
CA TYR A 5 -26.86 -12.30 -9.83
C TYR A 5 -25.73 -13.32 -9.62
N GLU A 6 -25.75 -14.42 -10.37
CA GLU A 6 -24.70 -15.42 -10.28
C GLU A 6 -23.40 -14.85 -10.84
N MET A 7 -22.44 -14.63 -9.95
CA MET A 7 -21.13 -14.10 -10.30
C MET A 7 -20.33 -15.18 -11.03
N SER A 8 -19.74 -14.79 -12.16
CA SER A 8 -18.87 -15.70 -12.90
C SER A 8 -17.59 -15.98 -12.12
N ALA A 9 -16.87 -17.04 -12.49
CA ALA A 9 -15.58 -17.36 -11.87
C ALA A 9 -14.59 -16.18 -11.93
N SER A 10 -14.60 -15.42 -13.04
CA SER A 10 -13.73 -14.25 -13.19
C SER A 10 -14.13 -13.08 -12.28
N ASP A 11 -15.43 -12.91 -12.00
CA ASP A 11 -15.90 -11.92 -11.05
C ASP A 11 -15.44 -12.26 -9.62
N TRP A 12 -15.46 -13.55 -9.27
CA TRP A 12 -14.89 -14.04 -8.00
C TRP A 12 -13.39 -13.83 -7.91
N ASP A 13 -12.64 -14.00 -8.99
CA ASP A 13 -11.21 -13.72 -9.03
C ASP A 13 -10.92 -12.23 -8.79
N ASN A 14 -11.69 -11.34 -9.44
CA ASN A 14 -11.58 -9.90 -9.23
C ASN A 14 -11.87 -9.50 -7.77
N VAL A 15 -12.92 -10.07 -7.17
CA VAL A 15 -13.24 -9.87 -5.74
C VAL A 15 -12.09 -10.38 -4.87
N SER A 16 -11.53 -11.54 -5.17
CA SER A 16 -10.41 -12.13 -4.44
C SER A 16 -9.18 -11.20 -4.46
N MET A 17 -8.88 -10.59 -5.61
CA MET A 17 -7.79 -9.61 -5.74
C MET A 17 -7.98 -8.39 -4.84
N VAL A 18 -9.17 -7.77 -4.87
CA VAL A 18 -9.49 -6.60 -4.02
C VAL A 18 -9.45 -6.98 -2.53
N MET A 19 -10.02 -8.14 -2.17
CA MET A 19 -9.99 -8.66 -0.80
C MET A 19 -8.57 -8.96 -0.32
N GLY A 20 -7.70 -9.47 -1.19
CA GLY A 20 -6.29 -9.69 -0.90
C GLY A 20 -5.56 -8.39 -0.57
N TRP A 21 -5.87 -7.31 -1.30
CA TRP A 21 -5.35 -5.99 -1.00
C TRP A 21 -5.84 -5.47 0.35
N LEU A 22 -7.15 -5.55 0.64
CA LEU A 22 -7.74 -5.12 1.92
C LEU A 22 -7.13 -5.86 3.11
N LYS A 23 -6.91 -7.18 2.99
CA LYS A 23 -6.23 -7.98 4.01
C LYS A 23 -4.80 -7.51 4.24
N THR A 24 -4.06 -7.27 3.15
CA THR A 24 -2.69 -6.73 3.21
C THR A 24 -2.67 -5.38 3.93
N PHE A 25 -3.55 -4.46 3.53
CA PHE A 25 -3.67 -3.13 4.12
C PHE A 25 -3.95 -3.19 5.62
N ARG A 26 -4.93 -3.99 6.04
CA ARG A 26 -5.26 -4.17 7.46
C ARG A 26 -4.07 -4.73 8.24
N PHE A 27 -3.41 -5.76 7.73
CA PHE A 27 -2.27 -6.38 8.40
C PHE A 27 -1.12 -5.40 8.60
N THR A 28 -0.74 -4.66 7.57
CA THR A 28 0.39 -3.74 7.63
C THR A 28 0.12 -2.55 8.55
N THR A 29 -1.07 -1.95 8.46
CA THR A 29 -1.49 -0.85 9.36
C THR A 29 -1.60 -1.29 10.81
N THR A 30 -2.09 -2.51 11.07
CA THR A 30 -2.11 -3.11 12.42
C THR A 30 -0.68 -3.31 12.97
N LYS A 31 0.26 -3.75 12.13
CA LYS A 31 1.67 -3.85 12.56
C LYS A 31 2.26 -2.47 12.90
N MET A 32 1.96 -1.46 12.11
CA MET A 32 2.44 -0.09 12.35
C MET A 32 1.86 0.52 13.63
N SER A 33 0.56 0.34 13.88
CA SER A 33 -0.09 0.87 15.10
C SER A 33 0.45 0.22 16.38
N ARG A 34 0.92 -1.03 16.29
CA ARG A 34 1.54 -1.75 17.41
C ARG A 34 3.01 -1.38 17.63
N SER A 35 3.68 -0.77 16.66
CA SER A 35 5.08 -0.36 16.81
C SER A 35 5.18 0.89 17.68
N LYS A 36 5.91 0.81 18.80
CA LYS A 36 6.20 1.98 19.66
C LYS A 36 7.23 2.94 19.05
N LYS A 37 7.96 2.50 18.03
CA LYS A 37 8.91 3.33 17.28
C LYS A 37 8.37 3.55 15.87
N PRO A 38 7.97 4.79 15.51
CA PRO A 38 7.61 5.08 14.13
C PRO A 38 8.87 5.01 13.25
N MET A 39 9.05 3.92 12.51
CA MET A 39 10.05 3.85 11.44
C MET A 39 9.46 4.46 10.18
N LEU A 40 9.73 5.74 9.98
CA LEU A 40 9.23 6.51 8.85
C LEU A 40 9.58 5.87 7.50
N PHE A 41 10.79 5.33 7.37
CA PHE A 41 11.23 4.57 6.20
C PHE A 41 10.37 3.33 5.94
N THR A 42 10.09 2.54 6.99
CA THR A 42 9.23 1.34 6.89
C THR A 42 7.80 1.71 6.52
N THR A 43 7.26 2.80 7.08
CA THR A 43 5.94 3.33 6.72
C THR A 43 5.88 3.71 5.24
N HIS A 44 6.90 4.42 4.75
CA HIS A 44 7.01 4.81 3.36
C HIS A 44 7.06 3.60 2.41
N THR A 45 7.91 2.62 2.68
CA THR A 45 8.04 1.41 1.86
C THR A 45 6.75 0.60 1.81
N VAL A 46 6.06 0.48 2.95
CA VAL A 46 4.78 -0.25 3.00
C VAL A 46 3.68 0.49 2.25
N PHE A 47 3.55 1.81 2.42
CA PHE A 47 2.57 2.59 1.66
C PHE A 47 2.83 2.48 0.16
N ARG A 48 4.12 2.33 -0.23
CA ARG A 48 4.50 2.25 -1.65
C ARG A 48 4.06 0.92 -2.21
N GLY A 49 4.36 -0.16 -1.50
CA GLY A 49 3.90 -1.49 -1.86
C GLY A 49 2.36 -1.61 -1.90
N LEU A 50 1.64 -0.86 -1.06
CA LEU A 50 0.18 -0.78 -1.11
C LEU A 50 -0.32 -0.06 -2.36
N GLN A 51 0.30 1.06 -2.75
CA GLN A 51 -0.03 1.78 -3.98
C GLN A 51 0.25 0.95 -5.23
N ASP A 52 1.42 0.32 -5.31
CA ASP A 52 1.83 -0.48 -6.46
C ASP A 52 0.87 -1.67 -6.67
N LYS A 53 0.38 -2.27 -5.57
CA LYS A 53 -0.68 -3.29 -5.63
C LYS A 53 -2.01 -2.75 -6.16
N ILE A 54 -2.45 -1.56 -5.73
CA ILE A 54 -3.68 -0.96 -6.28
C ILE A 54 -3.52 -0.68 -7.77
N LYS A 55 -2.37 -0.14 -8.18
CA LYS A 55 -2.07 0.13 -9.58
C LYS A 55 -2.15 -1.16 -10.41
N SER A 56 -1.58 -2.25 -9.91
CA SER A 56 -1.69 -3.56 -10.56
C SER A 56 -3.14 -4.05 -10.64
N ILE A 57 -3.93 -3.92 -9.58
CA ILE A 57 -5.35 -4.30 -9.61
C ILE A 57 -6.10 -3.46 -10.67
N LEU A 58 -5.90 -2.15 -10.70
CA LEU A 58 -6.52 -1.26 -11.68
C LEU A 58 -6.16 -1.62 -13.14
N THR A 59 -4.95 -2.15 -13.39
CA THR A 59 -4.55 -2.59 -14.74
C THR A 59 -5.19 -3.91 -15.17
N TYR A 60 -5.55 -4.78 -14.23
CA TYR A 60 -6.12 -6.10 -14.53
C TYR A 60 -7.66 -6.14 -14.41
N LEU A 61 -8.28 -5.13 -13.81
CA LEU A 61 -9.73 -5.07 -13.67
C LEU A 61 -10.42 -4.99 -15.04
N PRO A 62 -11.46 -5.80 -15.30
CA PRO A 62 -12.17 -5.79 -16.56
C PRO A 62 -12.94 -4.47 -16.76
N ASN A 63 -13.24 -4.16 -18.03
CA ASN A 63 -14.01 -2.97 -18.38
C ASN A 63 -15.44 -3.00 -17.85
N SER A 64 -16.00 -4.20 -17.64
CA SER A 64 -17.31 -4.43 -17.01
C SER A 64 -17.33 -4.13 -15.50
N THR A 65 -16.19 -3.89 -14.86
CA THR A 65 -16.15 -3.58 -13.42
C THR A 65 -16.95 -2.32 -13.12
N PRO A 66 -17.83 -2.34 -12.10
CA PRO A 66 -18.57 -1.16 -11.66
C PRO A 66 -17.66 0.06 -11.46
N PRO A 67 -18.04 1.23 -12.00
CA PRO A 67 -17.22 2.45 -11.93
C PRO A 67 -16.93 2.87 -10.48
N GLU A 68 -17.79 2.54 -9.53
CA GLU A 68 -17.63 2.80 -8.11
C GLU A 68 -16.41 2.08 -7.52
N ILE A 69 -16.13 0.84 -7.97
CA ILE A 69 -14.98 0.06 -7.52
C ILE A 69 -13.70 0.68 -8.06
N LYS A 70 -13.67 1.01 -9.35
CA LYS A 70 -12.53 1.69 -9.99
C LYS A 70 -12.25 3.04 -9.32
N LYS A 71 -13.31 3.80 -9.01
CA LYS A 71 -13.21 5.06 -8.27
C LYS A 71 -12.66 4.85 -6.87
N GLY A 72 -13.21 3.92 -6.09
CA GLY A 72 -12.74 3.64 -4.73
C GLY A 72 -11.27 3.22 -4.66
N LEU A 73 -10.82 2.39 -5.61
CA LEU A 73 -9.40 2.02 -5.72
C LEU A 73 -8.53 3.21 -6.12
N THR A 74 -8.98 4.04 -7.07
CA THR A 74 -8.27 5.26 -7.48
C THR A 74 -8.15 6.24 -6.31
N ASP A 75 -9.24 6.47 -5.58
CA ASP A 75 -9.27 7.33 -4.40
C ASP A 75 -8.33 6.80 -3.30
N ALA A 76 -8.29 5.48 -3.08
CA ALA A 76 -7.36 4.86 -2.15
C ALA A 76 -5.90 5.03 -2.58
N HIS A 77 -5.60 4.87 -3.87
CA HIS A 77 -4.27 5.12 -4.43
C HIS A 77 -3.83 6.58 -4.23
N LEU A 78 -4.71 7.53 -4.54
CA LEU A 78 -4.48 8.96 -4.33
C LEU A 78 -4.28 9.30 -2.85
N LYS A 79 -5.11 8.73 -1.97
CA LYS A 79 -5.00 8.95 -0.53
C LYS A 79 -3.67 8.48 0.03
N LEU A 80 -3.18 7.33 -0.42
CA LEU A 80 -1.84 6.86 -0.08
C LEU A 80 -0.76 7.80 -0.63
N SER A 81 -1.00 8.44 -1.78
CA SER A 81 -0.08 9.39 -2.42
C SER A 81 0.04 10.68 -1.62
N ASP A 82 -1.08 11.17 -1.09
CA ASP A 82 -1.11 12.38 -0.25
C ASP A 82 -0.23 12.24 1.00
N TYR A 83 -0.12 11.02 1.55
CA TYR A 83 0.80 10.78 2.66
C TYR A 83 2.25 11.07 2.27
N TYR A 84 2.69 10.71 1.06
CA TYR A 84 4.05 11.05 0.58
C TYR A 84 4.29 12.55 0.55
N TYR A 85 3.34 13.30 -0.01
CA TYR A 85 3.47 14.73 -0.17
C TYR A 85 3.52 15.48 1.17
N LYS A 86 2.81 14.98 2.19
CA LYS A 86 2.90 15.51 3.55
C LYS A 86 4.26 15.24 4.20
N PHE A 87 4.89 14.10 3.90
CA PHE A 87 6.23 13.79 4.43
C PHE A 87 7.35 14.51 3.68
N SER A 88 7.25 14.70 2.36
CA SER A 88 8.28 15.38 1.57
C SER A 88 8.37 16.89 1.84
N LYS A 89 7.27 17.52 2.30
CA LYS A 89 7.27 18.93 2.74
C LYS A 89 8.04 19.20 4.01
N SER A 90 8.43 18.16 4.76
CA SER A 90 9.23 18.30 5.98
C SER A 90 10.65 17.82 5.70
N SER A 91 11.63 18.72 5.85
CA SER A 91 13.07 18.41 5.71
C SER A 91 13.54 17.31 6.67
N PHE A 92 12.76 17.02 7.72
CA PHE A 92 13.00 15.92 8.66
C PHE A 92 12.90 14.53 8.02
N TYR A 93 12.14 14.37 6.93
CA TYR A 93 12.01 13.10 6.23
C TYR A 93 13.35 12.67 5.61
N ILE A 94 13.97 13.55 4.82
CA ILE A 94 15.29 13.29 4.21
C ILE A 94 16.33 13.06 5.31
N TRP A 95 16.32 13.90 6.35
CA TRP A 95 17.27 13.80 7.46
C TRP A 95 17.17 12.47 8.23
N SER A 96 15.96 12.01 8.55
CA SER A 96 15.75 10.74 9.27
C SER A 96 16.04 9.51 8.41
N ALA A 97 15.73 9.55 7.11
CA ALA A 97 16.09 8.49 6.18
C ALA A 97 17.62 8.36 6.03
N CYS A 98 18.34 9.49 5.89
CA CYS A 98 19.80 9.50 5.85
C CYS A 98 20.45 9.01 7.16
N LYS A 99 19.89 9.37 8.32
CA LYS A 99 20.38 8.89 9.63
C LYS A 99 20.24 7.38 9.82
N CYS A 100 19.14 6.78 9.34
CA CYS A 100 18.95 5.32 9.42
C CYS A 100 19.93 4.57 8.50
N LEU A 101 20.16 5.07 7.28
CA LEU A 101 21.14 4.50 6.36
C LEU A 101 22.58 4.57 6.91
N CYS A 102 22.95 5.63 7.63
CA CYS A 102 24.26 5.70 8.28
C CYS A 102 24.43 4.72 9.44
N HIS A 103 23.35 4.37 10.17
CA HIS A 103 23.44 3.42 11.28
C HIS A 103 23.53 1.96 10.78
N GLU A 104 22.93 1.63 9.64
CA GLU A 104 23.10 0.31 9.01
C GLU A 104 24.48 0.13 8.38
N CYS A 105 25.07 1.19 7.78
CA CYS A 105 26.44 1.13 7.25
C CYS A 105 27.52 0.93 8.35
N ASN A 106 27.32 1.45 9.56
CA ASN A 106 28.29 1.29 10.65
C ASN A 106 28.31 -0.13 11.26
N ASN A 107 27.23 -0.91 11.12
CA ASN A 107 27.19 -2.29 11.60
C ASN A 107 27.81 -3.29 10.60
N VAL A 108 27.96 -2.90 9.33
CA VAL A 108 28.62 -3.73 8.30
C VAL A 108 30.15 -3.52 8.33
N LEU A 109 30.63 -2.35 8.78
CA LEU A 109 32.06 -2.03 8.82
C LEU A 109 32.78 -2.41 10.13
N THR A 110 32.08 -2.98 11.12
CA THR A 110 32.67 -3.41 12.41
C THR A 110 32.77 -4.94 12.56
N SER A 111 32.52 -5.71 11.50
CA SER A 111 32.65 -7.19 11.47
C SER A 111 33.82 -7.70 10.62
N THR A 112 34.92 -6.96 10.56
CA THR A 112 36.23 -7.41 10.05
C THR A 112 37.30 -6.98 11.02
#